data_AF-A0A6J8DIS6-F1
#
_entry.id   AF-A0A6J8DIS6-F1
#
_cell.length_a   1.000
_cell.length_b   1.000
_cell.length_c   1.000
_cell.angle_alpha   90.00
_cell.angle_beta   90.00
_cell.angle_gamma   90.00
#
_symmetry.space_group_name_H-M   'P 1'
#
loop_
_entity.id
_entity.type
_entity.pdbx_description
1 polymer ?
#
loop_
_entity_poly.entity_id
_entity_poly.type
_entity_poly.pdbx_seq_one_letter_code
_entity_poly.pdbx_strand_id
1 'polypeptide(L)'
;MSMLDKRAIQRSEKVCNSCQINNEMKTAISWCTICEEAFCEQCDKCHKSFNFLAKHKLISINEIQSGNSDLKISEVLSCEEHPEKIVKVYCVDHSKPCCTLCATLSHRKCENVTSIENAAKGIKKSKLTTTLVKKLYERNNEITEIIENRKDSMTKFETTSENIIQEVSILKREVIDHLNKLEEKIKVEVALSKTQVNKISPKMTILENEMKEETKKMKKMAINFIPSEFIENFKTSAESFGC
;
A
#
# COMPACT_ATOMS: atom_id res chain seq x y z
N MET A 1 11.24 -30.01 -28.41
CA MET A 1 11.78 -28.72 -28.86
C MET A 1 12.57 -28.09 -27.72
N SER A 2 13.79 -27.58 -27.95
CA SER A 2 14.48 -26.83 -26.89
C SER A 2 13.72 -25.53 -26.63
N MET A 3 13.82 -24.95 -25.42
CA MET A 3 13.20 -23.65 -25.09
C MET A 3 13.58 -22.50 -26.05
N LEU A 4 14.55 -22.70 -26.95
CA LEU A 4 15.07 -21.68 -27.86
C LEU A 4 14.11 -21.38 -29.03
N ASP A 5 13.43 -22.37 -29.61
CA ASP A 5 12.60 -22.14 -30.81
C ASP A 5 11.26 -21.47 -30.48
N LYS A 6 10.70 -21.74 -29.30
CA LYS A 6 9.50 -21.04 -28.80
C LYS A 6 9.77 -19.55 -28.60
N ARG A 7 10.94 -19.20 -28.03
CA ARG A 7 11.38 -17.79 -27.89
C ARG A 7 11.69 -17.14 -29.24
N ALA A 8 12.18 -17.91 -30.21
CA ALA A 8 12.48 -17.40 -31.55
C ALA A 8 11.21 -17.07 -32.36
N ILE A 9 10.14 -17.86 -32.23
CA ILE A 9 8.84 -17.55 -32.89
C ILE A 9 8.13 -16.37 -32.20
N GLN A 10 8.27 -16.23 -30.88
CA GLN A 10 7.69 -15.13 -30.11
C GLN A 10 8.36 -13.77 -30.32
N ARG A 11 9.62 -13.72 -30.78
CA ARG A 11 10.41 -12.50 -30.87
C ARG A 11 10.70 -11.99 -32.29
N SER A 12 10.37 -12.74 -33.34
CA SER A 12 10.63 -12.31 -34.72
C SER A 12 9.55 -12.80 -35.70
N GLU A 13 9.32 -12.02 -36.75
CA GLU A 13 8.61 -12.49 -37.94
C GLU A 13 9.37 -13.69 -38.54
N LYS A 14 8.67 -14.81 -38.74
CA LYS A 14 9.25 -16.01 -39.35
C LYS A 14 8.93 -16.03 -40.84
N VAL A 15 9.88 -16.53 -41.63
CA VAL A 15 9.69 -16.77 -43.05
C VAL A 15 9.28 -18.22 -43.30
N CYS A 16 8.56 -18.44 -44.38
CA CYS A 16 8.12 -19.76 -44.79
C CYS A 16 9.32 -20.62 -45.21
N ASN A 17 9.53 -21.75 -44.53
CA ASN A 17 10.64 -22.67 -44.78
C ASN A 17 10.64 -23.18 -46.22
N SER A 18 9.48 -23.58 -46.75
CA SER A 18 9.38 -24.09 -48.14
C SER A 18 9.66 -23.03 -49.19
N CYS A 19 9.27 -21.78 -48.94
CA CYS A 19 9.57 -20.66 -49.85
C CYS A 19 11.05 -20.28 -49.78
N GLN A 20 11.64 -20.34 -48.59
CA GLN A 20 13.05 -20.03 -48.39
C GLN A 20 13.98 -20.98 -49.18
N ILE A 21 13.61 -22.26 -49.29
CA ILE A 21 14.33 -23.24 -50.13
C ILE A 21 14.34 -22.81 -51.60
N ASN A 22 13.25 -22.18 -52.06
CA ASN A 22 13.12 -21.66 -53.42
C ASN A 22 13.62 -20.21 -53.57
N ASN A 23 14.42 -19.72 -52.61
CA ASN A 23 14.92 -18.34 -52.53
C ASN A 23 13.82 -17.26 -52.48
N GLU A 24 12.61 -17.63 -52.06
CA GLU A 24 11.50 -16.69 -51.83
C GLU A 24 11.36 -16.38 -50.33
N MET A 25 11.36 -15.10 -49.97
CA MET A 25 11.16 -14.65 -48.59
C MET A 25 9.69 -14.26 -48.37
N LYS A 26 8.84 -15.25 -48.13
CA LYS A 26 7.43 -15.03 -47.76
C LYS A 26 7.24 -15.14 -46.26
N THR A 27 6.48 -14.22 -45.67
CA THR A 27 6.13 -14.29 -44.23
C THR A 27 5.29 -15.52 -43.95
N ALA A 28 5.68 -16.29 -42.94
CA ALA A 28 4.92 -17.42 -42.46
C ALA A 28 3.75 -16.94 -41.61
N ILE A 29 2.59 -17.61 -41.77
CA ILE A 29 1.39 -17.36 -40.97
C ILE A 29 1.07 -18.52 -40.02
N SER A 30 1.58 -19.72 -40.32
CA SER A 30 1.31 -20.91 -39.56
C SER A 30 2.57 -21.73 -39.29
N TRP A 31 2.52 -22.49 -38.21
CA TRP A 31 3.58 -23.38 -37.75
C TRP A 31 3.04 -24.79 -37.62
N CYS A 32 3.68 -25.76 -38.25
CA CYS A 32 3.32 -27.16 -38.11
C CYS A 32 4.04 -27.78 -36.90
N THR A 33 3.29 -28.23 -35.91
CA THR A 33 3.86 -28.85 -34.69
C THR A 33 4.50 -30.22 -34.90
N ILE A 34 4.22 -30.87 -36.04
CA ILE A 34 4.74 -32.21 -36.36
C ILE A 34 5.96 -32.11 -37.27
N CYS A 35 5.95 -31.19 -38.24
CA CYS A 35 7.07 -30.96 -39.15
C CYS A 35 8.11 -29.99 -38.61
N GLU A 36 7.77 -29.22 -37.56
CA GLU A 36 8.62 -28.18 -36.98
C GLU A 36 9.06 -27.12 -38.02
N GLU A 37 8.14 -26.79 -38.94
CA GLU A 37 8.36 -25.83 -40.03
C GLU A 37 7.27 -24.76 -40.06
N ALA A 38 7.66 -23.56 -40.50
CA ALA A 38 6.79 -22.41 -40.69
C ALA A 38 6.34 -22.32 -42.16
N PHE A 39 5.05 -22.03 -42.37
CA PHE A 39 4.44 -21.99 -43.70
C PHE A 39 3.72 -20.67 -43.94
N CYS A 40 3.84 -20.14 -45.16
CA CYS A 40 2.96 -19.08 -45.66
C CYS A 40 1.60 -19.68 -46.05
N GLU A 41 0.61 -18.84 -46.37
CA GLU A 41 -0.75 -19.29 -46.67
C GLU A 41 -0.81 -20.33 -47.80
N GLN A 42 0.01 -20.16 -48.85
CA GLN A 42 0.05 -21.09 -49.98
C GLN A 42 0.66 -22.44 -49.57
N CYS A 43 1.75 -22.42 -48.81
CA CYS A 43 2.43 -23.63 -48.36
C CYS A 43 1.62 -24.35 -47.28
N ASP A 44 0.85 -23.65 -46.44
CA ASP A 44 -0.10 -24.25 -45.50
C ASP A 44 -1.18 -25.06 -46.23
N LYS A 45 -1.81 -24.44 -47.25
CA LYS A 45 -2.84 -25.12 -48.08
C LYS A 45 -2.27 -26.33 -48.81
N CYS A 46 -1.05 -26.20 -49.35
CA CYS A 46 -0.34 -27.31 -49.98
C CYS A 46 0.00 -28.41 -48.96
N HIS A 47 0.47 -28.03 -47.78
CA HIS A 47 0.78 -28.97 -46.70
C HIS A 47 -0.45 -29.78 -46.31
N LYS A 48 -1.63 -29.15 -46.24
CA LYS A 48 -2.89 -29.84 -45.93
C LYS A 48 -3.49 -30.63 -47.09
N SER A 49 -3.06 -30.40 -48.33
CA SER A 49 -3.62 -31.10 -49.50
C SER A 49 -3.13 -32.54 -49.62
N PHE A 50 -2.04 -32.90 -48.94
CA PHE A 50 -1.56 -34.27 -48.86
C PHE A 50 -2.24 -35.03 -47.71
N ASN A 51 -2.85 -36.18 -48.02
CA ASN A 51 -3.65 -36.98 -47.06
C ASN A 51 -2.94 -37.33 -45.74
N PHE A 52 -1.61 -37.51 -45.77
CA PHE A 52 -0.84 -37.83 -44.56
C PHE A 52 -0.48 -36.58 -43.73
N LEU A 53 -0.29 -35.44 -44.38
CA LEU A 53 0.04 -34.15 -43.74
C LEU A 53 -1.19 -33.38 -43.27
N ALA A 54 -2.36 -33.65 -43.84
CA ALA A 54 -3.64 -33.04 -43.44
C ALA A 54 -3.96 -33.22 -41.95
N LYS A 55 -3.46 -34.29 -41.33
CA LYS A 55 -3.64 -34.58 -39.89
C LYS A 55 -2.67 -33.83 -38.99
N HIS A 56 -1.69 -33.13 -39.56
CA HIS A 56 -0.74 -32.37 -38.77
C HIS A 56 -1.43 -31.16 -38.15
N LYS A 57 -1.11 -30.87 -36.89
CA LYS A 57 -1.64 -29.69 -36.20
C LYS A 57 -0.81 -28.47 -36.61
N LEU A 58 -1.42 -27.60 -37.42
CA LEU A 58 -0.91 -26.26 -37.72
C LEU A 58 -1.50 -25.25 -36.74
N ILE A 59 -0.66 -24.31 -36.31
CA ILE A 59 -0.98 -23.27 -35.34
C ILE A 59 -0.68 -21.91 -35.97
N SER A 60 -1.52 -20.91 -35.75
CA SER A 60 -1.24 -19.56 -36.23
C SER A 60 -0.07 -18.93 -35.46
N ILE A 61 0.88 -18.32 -36.18
CA ILE A 61 2.03 -17.64 -35.58
C ILE A 61 1.57 -16.43 -34.73
N ASN A 62 0.51 -15.74 -35.16
CA ASN A 62 -0.08 -14.62 -34.40
C ASN A 62 -0.67 -15.09 -33.06
N GLU A 63 -1.24 -16.30 -32.99
CA GLU A 63 -1.74 -16.89 -31.74
C GLU A 63 -0.59 -17.29 -30.80
N ILE A 64 0.58 -17.66 -31.35
CA ILE A 64 1.78 -17.96 -30.57
C ILE A 64 2.38 -16.66 -29.99
N GLN A 65 2.41 -15.59 -30.78
CA GLN A 65 3.00 -14.29 -30.40
C GLN A 65 2.13 -13.51 -29.42
N SER A 66 0.80 -13.56 -29.55
CA SER A 66 -0.13 -12.85 -28.67
C SER A 66 -0.28 -13.44 -27.27
N GLY A 67 0.36 -14.60 -26.98
CA GLY A 67 0.30 -15.24 -25.66
C GLY A 67 -1.09 -15.76 -25.25
N ASN A 68 -2.12 -15.51 -26.07
CA ASN A 68 -3.53 -15.89 -25.85
C ASN A 68 -3.82 -17.37 -26.09
N SER A 69 -2.79 -18.16 -26.27
CA SER A 69 -2.92 -19.52 -26.68
C SER A 69 -2.56 -20.41 -25.50
N ASP A 70 -3.59 -21.03 -24.91
CA ASP A 70 -3.52 -22.25 -24.06
C ASP A 70 -2.96 -23.46 -24.86
N LEU A 71 -2.12 -23.18 -25.85
CA LEU A 71 -1.40 -24.13 -26.65
C LEU A 71 -0.37 -24.77 -25.75
N LYS A 72 -0.83 -25.85 -25.10
CA LYS A 72 -0.11 -27.10 -25.11
C LYS A 72 0.19 -27.44 -26.58
N ILE A 73 1.20 -26.80 -27.14
CA ILE A 73 2.10 -27.48 -28.06
C ILE A 73 2.59 -28.63 -27.20
N SER A 74 1.96 -29.79 -27.35
CA SER A 74 2.47 -31.00 -26.76
C SER A 74 3.84 -31.11 -27.37
N GLU A 75 4.89 -30.76 -26.61
CA GLU A 75 6.23 -31.16 -26.96
C GLU A 75 6.14 -32.66 -27.15
N VAL A 76 6.20 -33.08 -28.41
CA VAL A 76 6.27 -34.49 -28.74
C VAL A 76 7.63 -34.91 -28.22
N LEU A 77 7.64 -35.47 -27.00
CA LEU A 77 8.87 -35.91 -26.38
C LEU A 77 9.40 -37.08 -27.20
N SER A 78 10.60 -36.92 -27.76
CA SER A 78 11.35 -38.01 -28.36
C SER A 78 12.01 -38.84 -27.26
N CYS A 79 12.22 -40.12 -27.54
CA CYS A 79 12.83 -41.02 -26.59
C CYS A 79 14.34 -40.77 -26.53
N GLU A 80 14.89 -40.70 -25.31
CA GLU A 80 16.32 -40.47 -25.09
C GLU A 80 17.21 -41.50 -25.81
N GLU A 81 16.79 -42.77 -25.82
CA GLU A 81 17.52 -43.87 -26.46
C GLU A 81 17.22 -44.00 -27.97
N HIS A 82 16.10 -43.44 -28.41
CA HIS A 82 15.60 -43.56 -29.79
C HIS A 82 15.04 -42.20 -30.24
N PRO A 83 15.90 -41.25 -30.62
CA PRO A 83 15.51 -39.87 -30.91
C PRO A 83 14.45 -39.75 -32.02
N GLU A 84 14.38 -40.72 -32.92
CA GLU A 84 13.41 -40.81 -34.00
C GLU A 84 12.01 -41.30 -33.54
N LYS A 85 11.89 -41.77 -32.30
CA LYS A 85 10.65 -42.33 -31.76
C LYS A 85 10.05 -41.47 -30.68
N ILE A 86 8.73 -41.34 -30.76
CA ILE A 86 7.93 -40.59 -29.79
C ILE A 86 7.70 -41.43 -28.53
N VAL A 87 7.81 -40.77 -27.39
CA VAL A 87 7.49 -41.32 -26.07
C VAL A 87 5.97 -41.44 -25.94
N LYS A 88 5.48 -42.68 -25.78
CA LYS A 88 4.05 -43.03 -25.69
C LYS A 88 3.72 -43.88 -24.45
N VAL A 89 4.75 -44.41 -23.80
CA VAL A 89 4.64 -45.40 -22.72
C VAL A 89 5.36 -44.87 -21.49
N TYR A 90 4.90 -45.26 -20.31
CA TYR A 90 5.55 -45.00 -19.04
C TYR A 90 5.79 -46.33 -18.33
N CYS A 91 7.05 -46.59 -18.00
CA CYS A 91 7.43 -47.71 -17.15
C CYS A 91 7.37 -47.24 -15.69
N VAL A 92 6.43 -47.77 -14.91
CA VAL A 92 6.23 -47.41 -13.51
C VAL A 92 7.38 -47.95 -12.65
N ASP A 93 7.83 -49.18 -12.93
CA ASP A 93 8.91 -49.83 -12.17
C ASP A 93 10.22 -49.02 -12.19
N HIS A 94 10.50 -48.35 -13.32
CA HIS A 94 11.65 -47.46 -13.48
C HIS A 94 11.31 -45.97 -13.35
N SER A 95 10.02 -45.67 -13.15
CA SER A 95 9.49 -44.30 -13.10
C SER A 95 9.90 -43.42 -14.29
N LYS A 96 10.04 -44.01 -15.49
CA LYS A 96 10.59 -43.36 -16.69
C LYS A 96 9.62 -43.41 -17.87
N PRO A 97 9.40 -42.28 -18.59
CA PRO A 97 8.69 -42.27 -19.86
C PRO A 97 9.57 -42.80 -20.99
N CYS A 98 9.04 -43.65 -21.88
CA CYS A 98 9.80 -44.28 -22.97
C CYS A 98 8.98 -44.50 -24.25
N CYS A 99 9.66 -44.77 -25.38
CA CYS A 99 8.97 -45.19 -26.61
C CYS A 99 8.53 -46.67 -26.54
N THR A 100 7.72 -47.08 -27.51
CA THR A 100 7.24 -48.47 -27.62
C THR A 100 8.38 -49.47 -27.89
N LEU A 101 9.50 -49.03 -28.48
CA LEU A 101 10.67 -49.89 -28.69
C LEU A 101 11.38 -50.18 -27.36
N CYS A 102 11.62 -49.15 -26.52
CA CYS A 102 12.14 -49.36 -25.17
C CYS A 102 11.23 -50.27 -24.33
N ALA A 103 9.91 -50.13 -24.47
CA ALA A 103 8.94 -50.98 -23.78
C ALA A 103 9.11 -52.47 -24.14
N THR A 104 9.48 -52.77 -25.40
CA THR A 104 9.59 -54.15 -25.91
C THR A 104 10.99 -54.74 -25.80
N LEU A 105 12.04 -53.93 -25.79
CA LEU A 105 13.42 -54.39 -25.67
C LEU A 105 13.97 -54.31 -24.24
N SER A 106 13.85 -53.14 -23.62
CA SER A 106 14.50 -52.85 -22.34
C SER A 106 13.58 -53.08 -21.13
N HIS A 107 12.28 -52.83 -21.31
CA HIS A 107 11.28 -52.94 -20.23
C HIS A 107 10.32 -54.11 -20.41
N ARG A 108 10.67 -55.10 -21.26
CA ARG A 108 9.81 -56.26 -21.53
C ARG A 108 9.48 -57.09 -20.28
N LYS A 109 10.42 -57.14 -19.33
CA LYS A 109 10.29 -57.89 -18.08
C LYS A 109 9.74 -57.05 -16.92
N CYS A 110 9.43 -55.77 -17.16
CA CYS A 110 8.79 -54.91 -16.18
C CYS A 110 7.32 -55.32 -16.01
N GLU A 111 6.84 -55.35 -14.78
CA GLU A 111 5.47 -55.72 -14.45
C GLU A 111 4.50 -54.59 -14.75
N ASN A 112 4.93 -53.34 -14.56
CA ASN A 112 4.05 -52.17 -14.64
C ASN A 112 4.47 -51.22 -15.76
N VAL A 113 4.01 -51.52 -16.97
CA VAL A 113 4.21 -50.68 -18.17
C VAL A 113 2.83 -50.27 -18.70
N THR A 114 2.58 -48.97 -18.77
CA THR A 114 1.27 -48.42 -19.20
C THR A 114 1.46 -47.28 -20.18
N SER A 115 0.40 -46.89 -20.90
CA SER A 115 0.44 -45.66 -21.70
C SER A 115 0.66 -44.43 -20.81
N ILE A 116 1.30 -43.40 -21.36
CA ILE A 116 1.56 -42.14 -20.64
C ILE A 116 0.26 -41.48 -20.19
N GLU A 117 -0.79 -41.54 -21.00
CA GLU A 117 -2.09 -40.96 -20.68
C GLU A 117 -2.70 -41.64 -19.45
N ASN A 118 -2.57 -42.96 -19.36
CA ASN A 118 -3.07 -43.73 -18.23
C ASN A 118 -2.23 -43.51 -16.96
N ALA A 119 -0.90 -43.45 -17.07
CA ALA A 119 -0.03 -43.07 -15.96
C ALA A 119 -0.38 -41.67 -15.43
N ALA A 120 -0.53 -40.68 -16.32
CA ALA A 120 -0.91 -39.31 -15.96
C ALA A 120 -2.29 -39.24 -15.32
N LYS A 121 -3.29 -39.98 -15.84
CA LYS A 121 -4.61 -40.10 -15.21
C LYS A 121 -4.52 -40.73 -13.82
N GLY A 122 -3.72 -41.78 -13.66
CA GLY A 122 -3.48 -42.45 -12.38
C GLY A 122 -2.88 -41.51 -11.34
N ILE A 123 -1.83 -40.77 -11.69
CA ILE A 123 -1.19 -39.77 -10.82
C ILE A 123 -2.20 -38.68 -10.44
N LYS A 124 -2.92 -38.12 -11.40
CA LYS A 124 -3.93 -37.08 -11.14
C LYS A 124 -5.05 -37.55 -10.21
N LYS A 125 -5.47 -38.80 -10.34
CA LYS A 125 -6.50 -39.43 -9.49
C LYS A 125 -5.94 -40.01 -8.20
N SER A 126 -4.61 -40.01 -8.02
CA SER A 126 -4.00 -40.59 -6.83
C SER A 126 -4.48 -39.86 -5.58
N LYS A 127 -4.68 -40.62 -4.50
CA LYS A 127 -5.11 -40.05 -3.21
C LYS A 127 -4.13 -38.97 -2.73
N LEU A 128 -2.84 -39.15 -2.96
CA LEU A 128 -1.81 -38.18 -2.59
C LEU A 128 -2.00 -36.86 -3.37
N THR A 129 -2.08 -36.92 -4.70
CA THR A 129 -2.24 -35.72 -5.53
C THR A 129 -3.54 -34.99 -5.25
N THR A 130 -4.66 -35.72 -5.15
CA THR A 130 -5.98 -35.12 -4.86
C THR A 130 -6.01 -34.49 -3.46
N THR A 131 -5.41 -35.12 -2.45
CA THR A 131 -5.30 -34.55 -1.10
C THR A 131 -4.42 -33.31 -1.08
N LEU A 132 -3.28 -33.34 -1.77
CA LEU A 132 -2.38 -32.18 -1.83
C LEU A 132 -3.04 -30.99 -2.52
N VAL A 133 -3.69 -31.21 -3.66
CA VAL A 133 -4.44 -30.18 -4.39
C VAL A 133 -5.53 -29.59 -3.50
N LYS A 134 -6.32 -30.43 -2.82
CA LYS A 134 -7.37 -29.97 -1.89
C LYS A 134 -6.78 -29.09 -0.78
N LYS A 135 -5.71 -29.54 -0.12
CA LYS A 135 -5.04 -28.75 0.93
C LYS A 135 -4.51 -27.41 0.42
N LEU A 136 -3.96 -27.38 -0.80
CA LEU A 136 -3.50 -26.13 -1.41
C LEU A 136 -4.66 -25.16 -1.66
N TYR A 137 -5.80 -25.65 -2.15
CA TYR A 137 -7.01 -24.83 -2.31
C TYR A 137 -7.52 -24.30 -0.97
N GLU A 138 -7.61 -25.15 0.06
CA GLU A 138 -8.02 -24.74 1.41
C GLU A 138 -7.10 -23.65 1.97
N ARG A 139 -5.78 -23.86 1.90
CA ARG A 139 -4.78 -22.87 2.32
C ARG A 139 -4.91 -21.56 1.54
N ASN A 140 -5.15 -21.63 0.22
CA ASN A 140 -5.29 -20.43 -0.60
C ASN A 140 -6.52 -19.62 -0.19
N ASN A 141 -7.65 -20.30 0.09
CA ASN A 141 -8.87 -19.64 0.56
C ASN A 141 -8.67 -18.99 1.94
N GLU A 142 -8.03 -19.69 2.87
CA GLU A 142 -7.66 -19.14 4.19
C GLU A 142 -6.80 -17.87 4.05
N ILE A 143 -5.81 -17.89 3.14
CA ILE A 143 -4.95 -16.72 2.88
C ILE A 143 -5.76 -15.57 2.29
N THR A 144 -6.68 -15.83 1.35
CA THR A 144 -7.56 -14.81 0.78
C THR A 144 -8.41 -14.14 1.85
N GLU A 145 -9.03 -14.93 2.74
CA GLU A 145 -9.84 -14.41 3.85
C GLU A 145 -9.01 -13.55 4.81
N ILE A 146 -7.79 -13.99 5.15
CA ILE A 146 -6.87 -13.21 5.99
C ILE A 146 -6.51 -11.88 5.33
N ILE A 147 -6.27 -11.87 4.02
CA ILE A 147 -5.96 -10.63 3.27
C ILE A 147 -7.14 -9.67 3.31
N GLU A 148 -8.35 -10.15 3.07
CA GLU A 148 -9.57 -9.33 3.12
C GLU A 148 -9.81 -8.74 4.50
N ASN A 149 -9.71 -9.56 5.56
CA ASN A 149 -9.85 -9.11 6.94
C ASN A 149 -8.80 -8.06 7.33
N ARG A 150 -7.55 -8.23 6.87
CA ARG A 150 -6.49 -7.25 7.12
C ARG A 150 -6.70 -5.94 6.36
N LYS A 151 -7.21 -5.99 5.12
CA LYS A 151 -7.55 -4.79 4.36
C LYS A 151 -8.66 -4.00 5.05
N ASP A 152 -9.73 -4.66 5.48
CA ASP A 152 -10.82 -4.03 6.22
C ASP A 152 -10.36 -3.45 7.57
N SER A 153 -9.47 -4.14 8.28
CA SER A 153 -8.88 -3.62 9.52
C SER A 153 -8.02 -2.38 9.27
N MET A 154 -7.27 -2.36 8.16
CA MET A 154 -6.42 -1.22 7.78
C MET A 154 -7.28 0.02 7.48
N THR A 155 -8.33 -0.12 6.67
CA THR A 155 -9.22 0.99 6.33
C THR A 155 -9.93 1.55 7.56
N LYS A 156 -10.40 0.68 8.46
CA LYS A 156 -10.99 1.10 9.75
C LYS A 156 -10.00 1.86 10.61
N PHE A 157 -8.74 1.41 10.66
CA PHE A 157 -7.68 2.10 11.40
C PHE A 157 -7.39 3.48 10.82
N GLU A 158 -7.25 3.60 9.50
CA GLU A 158 -7.03 4.86 8.80
C GLU A 158 -8.17 5.85 9.08
N THR A 159 -9.43 5.43 8.89
CA THR A 159 -10.60 6.28 9.17
C THR A 159 -10.65 6.72 10.63
N THR A 160 -10.38 5.81 11.57
CA THR A 160 -10.36 6.15 13.01
C THR A 160 -9.26 7.15 13.33
N SER A 161 -8.07 6.97 12.77
CA SER A 161 -6.94 7.89 12.95
C SER A 161 -7.26 9.29 12.41
N GLU A 162 -7.87 9.37 11.23
CA GLU A 162 -8.30 10.64 10.63
C GLU A 162 -9.35 11.35 11.50
N ASN A 163 -10.33 10.61 12.00
CA ASN A 163 -11.36 11.14 12.90
C ASN A 163 -10.73 11.70 14.18
N ILE A 164 -9.80 10.98 14.81
CA ILE A 164 -9.11 11.46 16.02
C ILE A 164 -8.33 12.76 15.74
N ILE A 165 -7.62 12.84 14.61
CA ILE A 165 -6.89 14.06 14.22
C ILE A 165 -7.86 15.24 14.03
N GLN A 166 -9.02 15.00 13.43
CA GLN A 166 -10.05 16.02 13.25
C GLN A 166 -10.65 16.46 14.58
N GLU A 167 -11.00 15.53 15.47
CA GLU A 167 -11.54 15.82 16.80
C GLU A 167 -10.57 16.66 17.63
N VAL A 168 -9.29 16.30 17.66
CA VAL A 168 -8.24 17.08 18.34
C VAL A 168 -8.14 18.49 17.76
N SER A 169 -8.26 18.63 16.43
CA SER A 169 -8.22 19.93 15.77
C SER A 169 -9.44 20.80 16.09
N ILE A 170 -10.62 20.19 16.21
CA ILE A 170 -11.86 20.86 16.63
C ILE A 170 -11.74 21.31 18.07
N LEU A 171 -11.37 20.41 18.99
CA LEU A 171 -11.20 20.73 20.41
C LEU A 171 -10.18 21.86 20.62
N LYS A 172 -9.06 21.83 19.90
CA LYS A 172 -8.08 22.92 19.93
C LYS A 172 -8.70 24.27 19.57
N ARG A 173 -9.52 24.30 18.51
CA ARG A 173 -10.19 25.53 18.06
C ARG A 173 -11.18 26.04 19.09
N GLU A 174 -11.98 25.14 19.67
CA GLU A 174 -12.96 25.50 20.71
C GLU A 174 -12.29 26.07 21.96
N VAL A 175 -11.17 25.49 22.40
CA VAL A 175 -10.38 26.00 23.52
C VAL A 175 -9.84 27.39 23.21
N ILE A 176 -9.26 27.60 22.03
CA ILE A 176 -8.74 28.91 21.61
C ILE A 176 -9.88 29.96 21.56
N ASP A 177 -11.02 29.61 20.98
CA ASP A 177 -12.18 30.51 20.90
C ASP A 177 -12.71 30.86 22.29
N HIS A 178 -12.72 29.92 23.22
CA HIS A 178 -13.11 30.19 24.59
C HIS A 178 -12.11 31.14 25.28
N LEU A 179 -10.80 30.91 25.12
CA LEU A 179 -9.77 31.79 25.68
C LEU A 179 -9.89 33.20 25.13
N ASN A 180 -10.09 33.36 23.82
CA ASN A 180 -10.29 34.67 23.18
C ASN A 180 -11.52 35.39 23.76
N LYS A 181 -12.64 34.68 23.97
CA LYS A 181 -13.85 35.26 24.58
C LYS A 181 -13.61 35.73 26.02
N LEU A 182 -12.85 34.98 26.80
CA LEU A 182 -12.49 35.36 28.18
C LEU A 182 -11.57 36.57 28.19
N GLU A 183 -10.57 36.60 27.30
CA GLU A 183 -9.66 37.73 27.15
C GLU A 183 -10.42 39.02 26.84
N GLU A 184 -11.34 38.98 25.87
CA GLU A 184 -12.15 40.15 25.51
C GLU A 184 -13.06 40.59 26.66
N LYS A 185 -13.66 39.66 27.39
CA LYS A 185 -14.46 39.99 28.59
C LYS A 185 -13.63 40.72 29.64
N ILE A 186 -12.43 40.22 29.94
CA ILE A 186 -11.53 40.84 30.92
C ILE A 186 -11.07 42.22 30.44
N LYS A 187 -10.74 42.39 29.15
CA LYS A 187 -10.38 43.70 28.58
C LYS A 187 -11.50 44.72 28.78
N VAL A 188 -12.75 44.32 28.52
CA VAL A 188 -13.92 45.19 28.73
C VAL A 188 -14.08 45.56 30.22
N GLU A 189 -13.98 44.59 31.14
CA GLU A 189 -14.09 44.82 32.58
C GLU A 189 -12.98 45.75 33.12
N VAL A 190 -11.74 45.58 32.65
CA VAL A 190 -10.61 46.46 33.00
C VAL A 190 -10.83 47.87 32.45
N ALA A 191 -11.30 48.01 31.21
CA ALA A 191 -11.61 49.32 30.63
C ALA A 191 -12.69 50.04 31.44
N LEU A 192 -13.78 49.35 31.80
CA LEU A 192 -14.83 49.89 32.65
C LEU A 192 -14.29 50.33 34.03
N SER A 193 -13.51 49.48 34.69
CA SER A 193 -12.89 49.80 35.98
C SER A 193 -11.97 51.02 35.88
N LYS A 194 -11.17 51.12 34.80
CA LYS A 194 -10.31 52.27 34.54
C LYS A 194 -11.11 53.56 34.37
N THR A 195 -12.26 53.52 33.68
CA THR A 195 -13.14 54.68 33.57
C THR A 195 -13.73 55.11 34.91
N GLN A 196 -14.08 54.16 35.79
CA GLN A 196 -14.57 54.45 37.14
C GLN A 196 -13.47 55.08 38.00
N VAL A 197 -12.27 54.52 37.99
CA VAL A 197 -11.09 55.08 38.69
C VAL A 197 -10.82 56.51 38.22
N ASN A 198 -10.85 56.77 36.91
CA ASN A 198 -10.67 58.11 36.35
C ASN A 198 -11.75 59.12 36.80
N LYS A 199 -12.98 58.67 37.10
CA LYS A 199 -14.04 59.52 37.66
C LYS A 199 -13.86 59.80 39.16
N ILE A 200 -13.28 58.86 39.90
CA ILE A 200 -13.09 58.96 41.36
C ILE A 200 -11.80 59.72 41.71
N SER A 201 -10.73 59.52 40.93
CA SER A 201 -9.41 60.11 41.17
C SER A 201 -9.45 61.63 41.45
N PRO A 202 -10.13 62.47 40.64
CA PRO A 202 -10.15 63.91 40.90
C PRO A 202 -10.86 64.26 42.21
N LYS A 203 -11.95 63.54 42.52
CA LYS A 203 -12.70 63.74 43.77
C LYS A 203 -11.85 63.41 44.99
N MET A 204 -11.06 62.33 44.93
CA MET A 204 -10.12 62.00 45.99
C MET A 204 -9.03 63.05 46.15
N THR A 205 -8.47 63.57 45.06
CA THR A 205 -7.46 64.64 45.13
C THR A 205 -8.02 65.91 45.79
N ILE A 206 -9.27 66.27 45.50
CA ILE A 206 -9.95 67.40 46.14
C ILE A 206 -10.09 67.15 47.64
N LEU A 207 -10.65 66.00 48.05
CA LEU A 207 -10.82 65.62 49.46
C LEU A 207 -9.48 65.59 50.22
N GLU A 208 -8.41 65.06 49.62
CA GLU A 208 -7.07 65.07 50.21
C GLU A 208 -6.55 66.49 50.46
N ASN A 209 -6.80 67.41 49.53
CA ASN A 209 -6.38 68.80 49.67
C ASN A 209 -7.19 69.52 50.75
N GLU A 210 -8.51 69.31 50.79
CA GLU A 210 -9.40 69.84 51.84
C GLU A 210 -8.97 69.36 53.22
N MET A 211 -8.71 68.06 53.38
CA MET A 211 -8.20 67.49 54.63
C MET A 211 -6.86 68.12 55.07
N LYS A 212 -5.93 68.32 54.13
CA LYS A 212 -4.64 68.98 54.42
C LYS A 212 -4.86 70.42 54.92
N GLU A 213 -5.77 71.16 54.31
CA GLU A 213 -6.09 72.52 54.74
C GLU A 213 -6.75 72.55 56.12
N GLU A 214 -7.71 71.67 56.41
CA GLU A 214 -8.30 71.56 57.74
C GLU A 214 -7.27 71.17 58.81
N THR A 215 -6.36 70.25 58.48
CA THR A 215 -5.25 69.87 59.39
C THR A 215 -4.33 71.07 59.68
N LYS A 216 -4.04 71.90 58.67
CA LYS A 216 -3.27 73.15 58.87
C LYS A 216 -4.02 74.13 59.77
N LYS A 217 -5.34 74.31 59.57
CA LYS A 217 -6.18 75.17 60.42
C LYS A 217 -6.19 74.69 61.87
N MET A 218 -6.41 73.39 62.11
CA MET A 218 -6.36 72.81 63.45
C MET A 218 -5.00 73.03 64.13
N LYS A 219 -3.88 72.82 63.41
CA LYS A 219 -2.54 73.09 63.95
C LYS A 219 -2.35 74.57 64.35
N LYS A 220 -2.83 75.51 63.53
CA LYS A 220 -2.80 76.95 63.86
C LYS A 220 -3.66 77.27 65.07
N MET A 221 -4.85 76.69 65.17
CA MET A 221 -5.75 76.91 66.30
C MET A 221 -5.18 76.35 67.61
N ALA A 222 -4.54 75.17 67.57
CA ALA A 222 -3.85 74.59 68.72
C ALA A 222 -2.71 75.49 69.24
N ILE A 223 -1.95 76.14 68.35
CA ILE A 223 -0.90 77.10 68.72
C ILE A 223 -1.49 78.32 69.43
N ASN A 224 -2.65 78.83 68.97
CA ASN A 224 -3.29 80.02 69.53
C ASN A 224 -4.05 79.77 70.85
N PHE A 225 -4.28 78.51 71.23
CA PHE A 225 -4.97 78.14 72.48
C PHE A 225 -4.00 77.81 73.62
N ILE A 226 -2.68 77.85 73.37
CA ILE A 226 -1.67 77.81 74.42
C ILE A 226 -1.68 79.19 75.10
N PRO A 227 -2.09 79.31 76.38
CA PRO A 227 -2.14 80.59 77.07
C PRO A 227 -0.76 81.26 77.07
N SER A 228 -0.69 82.58 76.87
CA SER A 228 0.57 83.34 76.89
C SER A 228 1.37 83.13 78.18
N GLU A 229 0.67 82.92 79.30
CA GLU A 229 1.26 82.57 80.61
C GLU A 229 2.05 81.25 80.58
N PHE A 230 1.65 80.27 79.76
CA PHE A 230 2.36 78.99 79.64
C PHE A 230 3.61 79.10 78.77
N ILE A 231 3.61 79.99 77.77
CA ILE A 231 4.76 80.28 76.90
C ILE A 231 5.80 81.13 77.65
N GLU A 232 5.38 82.10 78.45
CA GLU A 232 6.28 82.88 79.32
C GLU A 232 6.86 82.04 80.46
N ASN A 233 6.09 81.14 81.09
CA ASN A 233 6.61 80.22 82.11
C ASN A 233 7.65 79.23 81.53
N PHE A 234 7.51 78.79 80.28
CA PHE A 234 8.53 77.96 79.64
C PHE A 234 9.81 78.73 79.27
N LYS A 235 9.70 79.99 78.84
CA LYS A 235 10.86 80.84 78.56
C LYS A 235 11.61 81.24 79.82
N THR A 236 10.91 81.62 80.89
CA THR A 236 11.52 81.92 82.20
C THR A 236 12.12 80.67 82.86
N SER A 237 11.54 79.48 82.65
CA SER A 237 12.16 78.22 83.07
C SER A 237 13.38 77.84 82.22
N ALA A 238 13.46 78.23 80.95
CA ALA A 238 14.64 78.01 80.11
C ALA A 238 15.78 78.99 80.42
N GLU A 239 15.46 80.24 80.79
CA GLU A 239 16.47 81.26 81.17
C GLU A 239 17.03 81.06 82.59
N SER A 240 16.30 80.37 83.49
CA SER A 240 16.78 80.00 84.83
C SER A 240 17.65 78.72 84.84
N PHE A 241 17.56 77.90 83.78
CA PHE A 241 18.52 76.84 83.48
C PHE A 241 19.46 77.32 82.37
N GLY A 242 20.32 78.29 82.68
CA GLY A 242 21.28 78.84 81.73
C GLY A 242 22.10 77.74 81.03
N CYS A 243 21.95 77.69 79.71
CA CYS A 243 22.97 77.23 78.77
C CYS A 243 22.92 78.09 77.52
#